data_AF-A0A967D113-F1
#
_entry.id   AF-A0A967D113-F1
#
_cell.length_a   1.000
_cell.length_b   1.000
_cell.length_c   1.000
_cell.angle_alpha   90.00
_cell.angle_beta   90.00
_cell.angle_gamma   90.00
#
_symmetry.space_group_name_H-M   'P 1'
#
loop_
_entity.id
_entity.type
_entity.pdbx_description
1 polymer ?
#
loop_
_entity_poly.entity_id
_entity_poly.type
_entity_poly.pdbx_seq_one_letter_code
_entity_poly.pdbx_strand_id
1 'polypeptide(L)'
;MADTNAAAGPGVIVVAEERVHSLLANADIAWNVQERQQGVASMWQGLSSGALDQRSRILIFSDSLLVGTANDDRERRQTAQALVMMAKAGAVAGIVQWREESWHEFEGLIAEVALKEADEILFVTTLASTAVQGMARALREITAPVDESGLGVPREKIGIIVNQSVANVGMEREQVLAAGLGVPVVGVIPLATKDVLTATNLNRMHELLTHPLIG
;
A
#
# COMPACT_ATOMS: atom_id res chain seq x y z
N MET A 1 10.10 0.71 44.12
CA MET A 1 9.51 1.84 43.37
C MET A 1 8.75 1.21 42.22
N ALA A 2 7.42 1.30 42.28
CA ALA A 2 6.54 0.70 41.29
C ALA A 2 6.55 1.56 40.02
N ASP A 3 6.78 0.93 38.87
CA ASP A 3 6.59 1.57 37.56
C ASP A 3 5.09 1.87 37.39
N THR A 4 4.76 3.13 37.63
CA THR A 4 3.45 3.72 37.45
C THR A 4 3.09 3.69 35.96
N ASN A 5 2.12 2.85 35.58
CA ASN A 5 1.37 2.89 34.32
C ASN A 5 2.21 3.12 33.04
N ALA A 6 2.83 2.05 32.53
CA ALA A 6 2.88 1.90 31.08
C ALA A 6 1.42 1.88 30.61
N ALA A 7 0.96 2.92 29.91
CA ALA A 7 -0.37 2.96 29.34
C ALA A 7 -0.60 1.64 28.59
N ALA A 8 -1.53 0.81 29.08
CA ALA A 8 -1.64 -0.61 28.72
C ALA A 8 -2.10 -0.86 27.25
N GLY A 9 -2.21 0.21 26.47
CA GLY A 9 -2.62 0.23 25.08
C GLY A 9 -1.46 0.12 24.08
N PRO A 10 -1.76 -0.14 22.79
CA PRO A 10 -0.77 -0.01 21.74
C PRO A 10 -0.21 1.43 21.69
N GLY A 11 1.10 1.54 21.46
CA GLY A 11 1.75 2.82 21.20
C GLY A 11 1.29 3.42 19.87
N VAL A 12 0.88 4.69 19.91
CA VAL A 12 0.36 5.46 18.77
C VAL A 12 1.25 6.67 18.53
N ILE A 13 1.85 6.75 17.35
CA ILE A 13 2.60 7.93 16.89
C ILE A 13 1.70 8.75 15.98
N VAL A 14 1.62 10.06 16.23
CA VAL A 14 0.76 10.97 15.47
C VAL A 14 1.62 12.02 14.76
N VAL A 15 1.62 11.96 13.44
CA VAL A 15 2.22 12.91 12.51
C VAL A 15 1.08 13.60 11.74
N ALA A 16 0.24 14.30 12.49
CA ALA A 16 -0.98 14.95 12.00
C ALA A 16 -1.24 16.25 12.76
N GLU A 17 -2.35 16.95 12.50
CA GLU A 17 -2.71 18.21 13.14
C GLU A 17 -2.94 18.04 14.65
N GLU A 18 -2.81 19.13 15.41
CA GLU A 18 -3.06 19.15 16.86
C GLU A 18 -4.46 18.63 17.20
N ARG A 19 -5.45 18.95 16.36
CA ARG A 19 -6.82 18.47 16.53
C ARG A 19 -6.92 16.95 16.43
N VAL A 20 -6.18 16.31 15.53
CA VAL A 20 -6.16 14.85 15.38
C VAL A 20 -5.49 14.22 16.60
N HIS A 21 -4.33 14.75 17.01
CA HIS A 21 -3.65 14.28 18.21
C HIS A 21 -4.54 14.37 19.45
N SER A 22 -5.15 15.54 19.69
CA SER A 22 -6.09 15.77 20.79
C SER A 22 -7.29 14.82 20.74
N LEU A 23 -7.83 14.53 19.55
CA LEU A 23 -8.94 13.59 19.41
C LEU A 23 -8.53 12.17 19.83
N LEU A 24 -7.35 11.71 19.42
CA LEU A 24 -6.86 10.38 19.76
C LEU A 24 -6.45 10.27 21.23
N ALA A 25 -5.82 11.30 21.79
CA ALA A 25 -5.37 11.33 23.18
C ALA A 25 -6.54 11.39 24.19
N ASN A 26 -7.65 12.01 23.80
CA ASN A 26 -8.86 12.12 24.63
C ASN A 26 -9.93 11.09 24.27
N ALA A 27 -9.66 10.17 23.34
CA ALA A 27 -10.59 9.10 23.01
C ALA A 27 -10.76 8.18 24.22
N ASP A 28 -11.96 7.67 24.44
CA ASP A 28 -12.24 6.63 25.46
C ASP A 28 -11.78 5.25 24.95
N ILE A 29 -10.53 5.19 24.51
CA ILE A 29 -9.87 4.01 23.97
C ILE A 29 -8.51 3.93 24.66
N ALA A 30 -8.14 2.75 25.15
CA ALA A 30 -6.86 2.51 25.79
C ALA A 30 -5.72 2.54 24.75
N TRP A 31 -5.34 3.72 24.27
CA TRP A 31 -4.20 3.96 23.39
C TRP A 31 -3.11 4.72 24.14
N ASN A 32 -1.86 4.33 23.92
CA ASN A 32 -0.71 5.08 24.42
C ASN A 32 -0.29 6.10 23.35
N VAL A 33 -0.99 7.24 23.31
CA VAL A 33 -0.74 8.31 22.33
C VAL A 33 0.51 9.09 22.74
N GLN A 34 1.53 9.04 21.89
CA GLN A 34 2.80 9.72 22.11
C GLN A 34 2.71 11.22 21.77
N GLU A 35 3.79 11.97 22.04
CA GLU A 35 3.89 13.37 21.67
C GLU A 35 3.69 13.57 20.16
N ARG A 36 2.92 14.60 19.80
CA ARG A 36 2.63 14.96 18.43
C ARG A 36 3.92 15.35 17.69
N GLN A 37 4.05 14.83 16.47
CA GLN A 37 5.16 15.17 15.57
C GLN A 37 4.75 16.23 14.55
N GLN A 38 5.64 17.16 14.26
CA GLN A 38 5.40 18.26 13.31
C GLN A 38 5.53 17.85 11.84
N GLY A 39 6.01 16.63 11.60
CA GLY A 39 6.19 16.05 10.27
C GLY A 39 7.01 14.76 10.34
N VAL A 40 7.11 14.08 9.20
CA VAL A 40 7.81 12.79 9.08
C VAL A 40 9.27 12.88 9.53
N ALA A 41 9.96 13.97 9.21
CA ALA A 41 11.34 14.18 9.65
C ALA A 41 11.48 14.22 11.19
N SER A 42 10.58 14.92 11.88
CA SER A 42 10.58 14.95 13.36
C SER A 42 10.27 13.58 13.97
N MET A 43 9.36 12.82 13.35
CA MET A 43 9.08 11.45 13.77
C MET A 43 10.33 10.56 13.69
N TRP A 44 11.08 10.60 12.59
CA TRP A 44 12.30 9.81 12.45
C TRP A 44 13.37 10.20 13.47
N GLN A 45 13.52 11.51 13.74
CA GLN A 45 14.41 11.99 14.79
C GLN A 45 13.97 11.50 16.17
N GLY A 46 12.66 11.53 16.47
CA GLY A 46 12.10 11.04 17.72
C GLY A 46 12.35 9.55 17.91
N LEU A 47 12.13 8.73 16.89
CA LEU A 47 12.42 7.29 16.91
C LEU A 47 13.91 7.00 17.10
N SER A 48 14.77 7.74 16.40
CA SER A 48 16.23 7.53 16.45
C SER A 48 16.85 7.96 17.78
N SER A 49 16.31 9.01 18.40
CA SER A 49 16.78 9.55 19.69
C SER A 49 16.21 8.79 20.90
N GLY A 50 15.19 7.95 20.70
CA GLY A 50 14.46 7.28 21.77
C GLY A 50 13.41 8.16 22.45
N ALA A 51 13.15 9.36 21.94
CA ALA A 51 12.05 10.21 22.39
C ALA A 51 10.67 9.64 21.99
N LEU A 52 10.63 8.87 20.90
CA LEU A 52 9.48 8.06 20.53
C LEU A 52 9.74 6.58 20.78
N ASP A 53 8.76 5.89 21.33
CA ASP A 53 8.80 4.44 21.53
C ASP A 53 8.71 3.70 20.18
N GLN A 54 9.82 3.08 19.79
CA GLN A 54 9.96 2.23 18.60
C GLN A 54 9.08 0.97 18.64
N ARG A 55 8.53 0.61 19.81
CA ARG A 55 7.58 -0.51 19.95
C ARG A 55 6.15 -0.12 19.56
N SER A 56 5.91 1.14 19.22
CA SER A 56 4.62 1.56 18.67
C SER A 56 4.22 0.75 17.45
N ARG A 57 2.91 0.52 17.33
CA ARG A 57 2.34 -0.32 16.27
C ARG A 57 1.29 0.41 15.45
N ILE A 58 0.91 1.62 15.85
CA ILE A 58 -0.06 2.44 15.14
C ILE A 58 0.61 3.78 14.81
N LEU A 59 0.53 4.19 13.54
CA LEU A 59 1.02 5.48 13.08
C LEU A 59 -0.07 6.17 12.28
N ILE A 60 -0.38 7.40 12.67
CA ILE A 60 -1.39 8.24 12.00
C ILE A 60 -0.67 9.42 11.37
N PHE A 61 -0.73 9.49 10.04
CA PHE A 61 -0.21 10.59 9.24
C PHE A 61 -1.32 11.53 8.79
N SER A 62 -0.98 12.71 8.27
CA SER A 62 -1.88 13.63 7.57
C SER A 62 -1.28 13.99 6.22
N ASP A 63 -2.14 14.28 5.23
CA ASP A 63 -1.74 14.79 3.91
C ASP A 63 -1.67 16.33 3.85
N SER A 64 -1.82 17.02 4.99
CA SER A 64 -2.08 18.46 5.02
C SER A 64 -1.13 19.32 5.87
N LEU A 65 -0.20 18.69 6.59
CA LEU A 65 0.64 19.36 7.60
C LEU A 65 1.40 20.59 7.09
N LEU A 66 1.90 20.54 5.85
CA LEU A 66 2.71 21.60 5.25
C LEU A 66 2.09 22.19 3.99
N VAL A 67 0.77 22.07 3.83
CA VAL A 67 0.02 22.63 2.70
C VAL A 67 0.25 24.13 2.57
N GLY A 68 0.47 24.58 1.32
CA GLY A 68 0.69 26.00 1.01
C GLY A 68 2.05 26.55 1.44
N THR A 69 2.93 25.70 1.98
CA THR A 69 4.32 26.06 2.27
C THR A 69 5.24 25.63 1.12
N ALA A 70 6.48 26.13 1.12
CA ALA A 70 7.50 25.68 0.15
C ALA A 70 7.89 24.18 0.28
N ASN A 71 7.43 23.50 1.34
CA ASN A 71 7.75 22.10 1.62
C ASN A 71 6.57 21.15 1.38
N ASP A 72 5.43 21.62 0.84
CA ASP A 72 4.22 20.82 0.61
C ASP A 72 4.51 19.52 -0.17
N ASP A 73 5.07 19.64 -1.37
CA ASP A 73 5.38 18.46 -2.21
C ASP A 73 6.36 17.49 -1.55
N ARG A 74 7.31 18.02 -0.77
CA ARG A 74 8.29 17.22 -0.05
C ARG A 74 7.63 16.44 1.09
N GLU A 75 6.73 17.09 1.82
CA GLU A 75 5.95 16.48 2.90
C GLU A 75 5.15 15.31 2.37
N ARG A 76 4.38 15.49 1.30
CA ARG A 76 3.58 14.42 0.71
C ARG A 76 4.42 13.21 0.34
N ARG A 77 5.56 13.44 -0.34
CA ARG A 77 6.49 12.34 -0.70
C ARG A 77 7.02 11.61 0.54
N GLN A 78 7.39 12.35 1.57
CA GLN A 78 7.85 11.76 2.83
C GLN A 78 6.75 10.98 3.55
N THR A 79 5.51 11.47 3.51
CA THR A 79 4.35 10.80 4.11
C THR A 79 4.01 9.52 3.37
N ALA A 80 3.99 9.52 2.03
CA ALA A 80 3.85 8.31 1.23
C ALA A 80 4.95 7.28 1.53
N GLN A 81 6.20 7.73 1.66
CA GLN A 81 7.32 6.88 2.07
C GLN A 81 7.14 6.29 3.47
N ALA A 82 6.76 7.12 4.44
CA ALA A 82 6.55 6.67 5.80
C ALA A 82 5.40 5.65 5.89
N LEU A 83 4.29 5.87 5.19
CA LEU A 83 3.16 4.92 5.14
C LEU A 83 3.61 3.53 4.69
N VAL A 84 4.34 3.44 3.57
CA VAL A 84 4.81 2.17 3.02
C VAL A 84 5.85 1.51 3.92
N MET A 85 6.84 2.27 4.40
CA MET A 85 7.91 1.74 5.25
C MET A 85 7.38 1.22 6.58
N MET A 86 6.39 1.90 7.17
CA MET A 86 5.77 1.48 8.42
C MET A 86 4.89 0.25 8.23
N ALA A 87 4.13 0.19 7.14
CA ALA A 87 3.38 -1.01 6.79
C ALA A 87 4.31 -2.22 6.56
N LYS A 88 5.43 -2.02 5.86
CA LYS A 88 6.47 -3.05 5.66
C LYS A 88 7.09 -3.50 6.99
N ALA A 89 7.22 -2.60 7.96
CA ALA A 89 7.68 -2.91 9.32
C ALA A 89 6.62 -3.61 10.20
N GLY A 90 5.42 -3.89 9.67
CA GLY A 90 4.34 -4.57 10.40
C GLY A 90 3.51 -3.65 11.30
N ALA A 91 3.64 -2.33 11.15
CA ALA A 91 2.79 -1.36 11.83
C ALA A 91 1.49 -1.11 11.06
N VAL A 92 0.43 -0.77 11.78
CA VAL A 92 -0.80 -0.24 11.21
C VAL A 92 -0.58 1.25 10.93
N ALA A 93 -0.44 1.60 9.66
CA ALA A 93 -0.27 2.98 9.22
C ALA A 93 -1.59 3.49 8.61
N GLY A 94 -2.07 4.63 9.10
CA GLY A 94 -3.26 5.30 8.62
C GLY A 94 -2.97 6.74 8.20
N ILE A 95 -3.83 7.31 7.37
CA ILE A 95 -3.75 8.71 6.98
C ILE A 95 -5.08 9.41 7.23
N VAL A 96 -5.00 10.62 7.76
CA VAL A 96 -6.10 11.58 7.80
C VAL A 96 -6.03 12.39 6.52
N GLN A 97 -7.05 12.22 5.69
CA GLN A 97 -7.18 12.89 4.41
C GLN A 97 -7.93 14.21 4.59
N TRP A 98 -7.29 15.32 4.25
CA TRP A 98 -7.90 16.64 4.17
C TRP A 98 -8.03 17.13 2.72
N ARG A 99 -7.22 16.60 1.79
CA ARG A 99 -7.14 17.08 0.40
C ARG A 99 -7.85 16.15 -0.57
N GLU A 100 -9.18 16.20 -0.57
CA GLU A 100 -10.02 15.35 -1.43
C GLU A 100 -9.64 15.46 -2.91
N GLU A 101 -9.45 16.67 -3.43
CA GLU A 101 -9.17 16.92 -4.86
C GLU A 101 -7.83 16.34 -5.34
N SER A 102 -6.82 16.27 -4.46
CA SER A 102 -5.48 15.79 -4.82
C SER A 102 -5.21 14.35 -4.37
N TRP A 103 -6.24 13.64 -3.90
CA TRP A 103 -6.08 12.30 -3.33
C TRP A 103 -5.54 11.29 -4.34
N HIS A 104 -6.05 11.29 -5.58
CA HIS A 104 -5.55 10.37 -6.61
C HIS A 104 -4.07 10.56 -6.94
N GLU A 105 -3.55 11.78 -6.88
CA GLU A 105 -2.12 12.04 -7.03
C GLU A 105 -1.33 11.45 -5.84
N PHE A 106 -1.89 11.54 -4.63
CA PHE A 106 -1.28 10.96 -3.45
C PHE A 106 -1.25 9.43 -3.48
N GLU A 107 -2.35 8.81 -3.90
CA GLU A 107 -2.42 7.37 -4.14
C GLU A 107 -1.37 6.92 -5.15
N GLY A 108 -1.15 7.71 -6.21
CA GLY A 108 -0.05 7.50 -7.17
C GLY A 108 1.33 7.50 -6.51
N LEU A 109 1.60 8.45 -5.60
CA LEU A 109 2.86 8.49 -4.85
C LEU A 109 3.01 7.28 -3.91
N ILE A 110 1.94 6.89 -3.21
CA ILE A 110 1.96 5.69 -2.34
C ILE A 110 2.25 4.45 -3.19
N ALA A 111 1.57 4.29 -4.32
CA ALA A 111 1.76 3.15 -5.21
C ALA A 111 3.18 3.12 -5.80
N GLU A 112 3.72 4.27 -6.21
CA GLU A 112 5.11 4.38 -6.68
C GLU A 112 6.10 3.88 -5.63
N VAL A 113 5.94 4.32 -4.38
CA VAL A 113 6.82 3.89 -3.29
C VAL A 113 6.61 2.41 -3.00
N ALA A 114 5.36 1.93 -2.93
CA ALA A 114 5.04 0.54 -2.67
C ALA A 114 5.68 -0.39 -3.71
N LEU A 115 5.66 -0.02 -4.98
CA LEU A 115 6.30 -0.78 -6.06
C LEU A 115 7.83 -0.82 -5.92
N LYS A 116 8.46 0.28 -5.50
CA LYS A 116 9.92 0.34 -5.30
C LYS A 116 10.38 -0.47 -4.09
N GLU A 117 9.61 -0.40 -3.00
CA GLU A 117 9.91 -1.08 -1.74
C GLU A 117 9.48 -2.55 -1.70
N ALA A 118 8.62 -2.98 -2.64
CA ALA A 118 8.17 -4.36 -2.73
C ALA A 118 9.35 -5.32 -2.98
N ASP A 119 9.33 -6.43 -2.27
CA ASP A 119 10.27 -7.53 -2.51
C ASP A 119 9.81 -8.35 -3.72
N GLU A 120 8.49 -8.57 -3.85
CA GLU A 120 7.82 -9.24 -4.96
C GLU A 120 6.50 -8.52 -5.30
N ILE A 121 6.09 -8.55 -6.57
CA ILE A 121 4.93 -7.86 -7.13
C ILE A 121 4.10 -8.85 -7.94
N LEU A 122 2.83 -9.00 -7.56
CA LEU A 122 1.85 -9.74 -8.36
C LEU A 122 1.05 -8.76 -9.22
N PHE A 123 1.26 -8.81 -10.54
CA PHE A 123 0.48 -8.03 -11.49
C PHE A 123 -0.72 -8.86 -11.97
N VAL A 124 -1.92 -8.45 -11.58
CA VAL A 124 -3.15 -9.17 -11.94
C VAL A 124 -3.74 -8.61 -13.23
N THR A 125 -4.04 -9.47 -14.19
CA THR A 125 -4.71 -9.13 -15.45
C THR A 125 -5.83 -10.13 -15.76
N THR A 126 -6.66 -9.84 -16.77
CA THR A 126 -7.65 -10.79 -17.31
C THR A 126 -7.39 -11.02 -18.80
N LEU A 127 -8.10 -11.97 -19.39
CA LEU A 127 -7.99 -12.28 -20.83
C LEU A 127 -8.72 -11.28 -21.75
N ALA A 128 -9.21 -10.15 -21.21
CA ALA A 128 -9.75 -9.08 -22.03
C ALA A 128 -8.60 -8.34 -22.76
N SER A 129 -8.76 -8.07 -24.05
CA SER A 129 -7.74 -7.38 -24.86
C SER A 129 -7.34 -6.02 -24.28
N THR A 130 -8.28 -5.27 -23.73
CA THR A 130 -8.04 -4.00 -23.04
C THR A 130 -7.21 -4.17 -21.77
N ALA A 131 -7.43 -5.25 -21.01
CA ALA A 131 -6.65 -5.56 -19.81
C ALA A 131 -5.20 -5.96 -20.16
N VAL A 132 -5.03 -6.77 -21.21
CA VAL A 132 -3.69 -7.16 -21.71
C VAL A 132 -2.92 -5.96 -22.25
N GLN A 133 -3.57 -5.06 -22.99
CA GLN A 133 -2.97 -3.81 -23.46
C GLN A 133 -2.63 -2.87 -22.30
N GLY A 134 -3.53 -2.74 -21.32
CA GLY A 134 -3.31 -1.97 -20.09
C GLY A 134 -2.11 -2.50 -19.31
N MET A 135 -2.01 -3.83 -19.16
CA MET A 135 -0.86 -4.50 -18.56
C MET A 135 0.44 -4.17 -19.30
N ALA A 136 0.48 -4.29 -20.63
CA ALA A 136 1.69 -3.99 -21.40
C ALA A 136 2.16 -2.53 -21.21
N ARG A 137 1.22 -1.58 -21.13
CA ARG A 137 1.52 -0.19 -20.82
C ARG A 137 2.06 -0.04 -19.40
N ALA A 138 1.35 -0.56 -18.41
CA ALA A 138 1.73 -0.45 -17.01
C ALA A 138 3.09 -1.09 -16.73
N LEU A 139 3.35 -2.29 -17.25
CA LEU A 139 4.66 -2.96 -17.12
C LEU A 139 5.79 -2.15 -17.75
N ARG A 140 5.53 -1.41 -18.84
CA ARG A 140 6.51 -0.50 -19.41
C ARG A 140 6.82 0.67 -18.47
N GLU A 141 5.79 1.32 -17.92
CA GLU A 141 5.95 2.43 -16.98
C GLU A 141 6.67 1.98 -15.69
N ILE A 142 6.34 0.80 -15.19
CA ILE A 142 6.93 0.23 -13.96
C ILE A 142 8.39 -0.20 -14.18
N THR A 143 8.70 -0.83 -15.32
CA THR A 143 10.02 -1.46 -15.54
C THR A 143 11.00 -0.60 -16.34
N ALA A 144 10.53 0.48 -16.99
CA ALA A 144 11.42 1.39 -17.71
C ALA A 144 12.41 2.06 -16.74
N PRO A 145 13.64 2.35 -17.18
CA PRO A 145 14.62 3.08 -16.39
C PRO A 145 14.12 4.43 -15.88
N VAL A 146 14.65 4.89 -14.76
CA VAL A 146 14.24 6.17 -14.13
C VAL A 146 14.58 7.38 -15.00
N ASP A 147 15.68 7.31 -15.75
CA ASP A 147 16.09 8.32 -16.73
C ASP A 147 15.18 8.37 -17.97
N GLU A 148 14.42 7.32 -18.21
CA GLU A 148 13.35 7.26 -19.23
C GLU A 148 11.95 7.55 -18.66
N SER A 149 11.88 8.16 -17.46
CA SER A 149 10.62 8.44 -16.74
C SER A 149 9.84 7.19 -16.30
N GLY A 150 10.49 6.03 -16.22
CA GLY A 150 9.91 4.84 -15.59
C GLY A 150 10.22 4.74 -14.09
N LEU A 151 9.74 3.67 -13.45
CA LEU A 151 9.98 3.42 -12.02
C LEU A 151 11.26 2.63 -11.74
N GLY A 152 11.88 2.03 -12.76
CA GLY A 152 13.10 1.23 -12.63
C GLY A 152 12.92 -0.07 -11.85
N VAL A 153 11.69 -0.57 -11.72
CA VAL A 153 11.43 -1.82 -10.98
C VAL A 153 11.97 -3.01 -11.78
N PRO A 154 12.82 -3.86 -11.19
CA PRO A 154 13.35 -5.03 -11.87
C PRO A 154 12.24 -6.02 -12.26
N ARG A 155 12.28 -6.56 -13.48
CA ARG A 155 11.24 -7.45 -14.01
C ARG A 155 11.16 -8.76 -13.24
N GLU A 156 12.27 -9.21 -12.69
CA GLU A 156 12.38 -10.41 -11.86
C GLU A 156 11.56 -10.34 -10.57
N LYS A 157 11.22 -9.14 -10.09
CA LYS A 157 10.31 -8.95 -8.95
C LYS A 157 8.84 -9.08 -9.33
N ILE A 158 8.51 -9.17 -10.63
CA ILE A 158 7.13 -9.10 -11.10
C ILE A 158 6.70 -10.49 -11.56
N GLY A 159 5.53 -10.93 -11.10
CA GLY A 159 4.84 -12.12 -11.61
C GLY A 159 3.44 -11.76 -12.09
N ILE A 160 3.07 -12.22 -13.28
CA ILE A 160 1.73 -12.02 -13.84
C ILE A 160 0.78 -13.11 -13.32
N ILE A 161 -0.36 -12.69 -12.78
CA ILE A 161 -1.51 -13.55 -12.49
C ILE A 161 -2.60 -13.30 -13.52
N VAL A 162 -2.95 -14.34 -14.28
CA VAL A 162 -4.09 -14.29 -15.19
C VAL A 162 -5.35 -14.68 -14.43
N ASN A 163 -6.12 -13.68 -14.02
CA ASN A 163 -7.38 -13.86 -13.33
C ASN A 163 -8.54 -14.09 -14.30
N GLN A 164 -9.58 -14.78 -13.83
CA GLN A 164 -10.79 -15.07 -14.59
C GLN A 164 -10.51 -15.75 -15.94
N SER A 165 -9.56 -16.69 -15.94
CA SER A 165 -9.15 -17.40 -17.15
C SER A 165 -10.26 -18.31 -17.66
N VAL A 166 -10.46 -18.28 -18.98
CA VAL A 166 -11.43 -19.10 -19.73
C VAL A 166 -10.79 -19.50 -21.06
N ALA A 167 -10.94 -20.75 -21.47
CA ALA A 167 -10.45 -21.23 -22.75
C ALA A 167 -11.32 -20.75 -23.92
N ASN A 168 -10.74 -20.67 -25.12
CA ASN A 168 -11.45 -20.38 -26.38
C ASN A 168 -12.14 -19.01 -26.42
N VAL A 169 -11.61 -18.00 -25.72
CA VAL A 169 -12.12 -16.63 -25.73
C VAL A 169 -11.37 -15.70 -26.69
N GLY A 170 -10.50 -16.26 -27.53
CA GLY A 170 -9.71 -15.51 -28.52
C GLY A 170 -8.52 -14.75 -27.93
N MET A 171 -8.17 -15.05 -26.67
CA MET A 171 -6.96 -14.56 -26.01
C MET A 171 -6.24 -15.73 -25.35
N GLU A 172 -5.11 -16.12 -25.93
CA GLU A 172 -4.31 -17.26 -25.48
C GLU A 172 -3.13 -16.83 -24.61
N ARG A 173 -2.58 -17.79 -23.88
CA ARG A 173 -1.45 -17.55 -22.96
C ARG A 173 -0.24 -16.93 -23.67
N GLU A 174 0.05 -17.33 -24.91
CA GLU A 174 1.16 -16.78 -25.68
C GLU A 174 1.00 -15.28 -25.92
N GLN A 175 -0.22 -14.79 -26.11
CA GLN A 175 -0.49 -13.36 -26.33
C GLN A 175 -0.26 -12.56 -25.04
N VAL A 176 -0.64 -13.11 -23.89
CA VAL A 176 -0.36 -12.51 -22.57
C VAL A 176 1.16 -12.47 -22.32
N LEU A 177 1.87 -13.56 -22.61
CA LEU A 177 3.33 -13.63 -22.46
C LEU A 177 4.06 -12.62 -23.37
N ALA A 178 3.62 -12.50 -24.63
CA ALA A 178 4.15 -11.51 -25.56
C ALA A 178 3.93 -10.07 -25.07
N ALA A 179 2.76 -9.79 -24.49
CA ALA A 179 2.44 -8.49 -23.88
C ALA A 179 3.16 -8.24 -22.54
N GLY A 180 3.57 -9.31 -21.85
CA GLY A 180 4.21 -9.27 -20.53
C GLY A 180 5.64 -8.72 -20.51
N LEU A 181 6.23 -8.34 -21.64
CA LEU A 181 7.58 -7.74 -21.71
C LEU A 181 8.67 -8.59 -21.02
N GLY A 182 8.56 -9.92 -21.08
CA GLY A 182 9.48 -10.85 -20.44
C GLY A 182 9.19 -11.15 -18.96
N VAL A 183 8.13 -10.55 -18.39
CA VAL A 183 7.63 -10.90 -17.07
C VAL A 183 6.92 -12.26 -17.12
N PRO A 184 7.24 -13.21 -16.20
CA PRO A 184 6.65 -14.54 -16.21
C PRO A 184 5.19 -14.53 -15.75
N VAL A 185 4.38 -15.42 -16.32
CA VAL A 185 3.07 -15.79 -15.75
C VAL A 185 3.30 -16.81 -14.64
N VAL A 186 3.04 -16.42 -13.40
CA VAL A 186 3.30 -17.23 -12.19
C VAL A 186 2.04 -17.92 -11.66
N GLY A 187 0.86 -17.54 -12.14
CA GLY A 187 -0.39 -18.17 -11.73
C GLY A 187 -1.56 -17.85 -12.68
N VAL A 188 -2.56 -18.71 -12.64
CA VAL A 188 -3.80 -18.58 -13.41
C VAL A 188 -4.97 -18.92 -12.50
N ILE A 189 -5.93 -18.02 -12.37
CA ILE A 189 -7.16 -18.22 -11.60
C ILE A 189 -8.29 -18.43 -12.61
N PRO A 190 -8.98 -19.58 -12.60
CA PRO A 190 -10.07 -19.83 -13.54
C PRO A 190 -11.29 -18.97 -13.22
N LEU A 191 -12.16 -18.80 -14.21
CA LEU A 191 -13.44 -18.12 -14.01
C LEU A 191 -14.35 -18.93 -13.08
N ALA A 192 -14.54 -18.43 -11.85
CA ALA A 192 -15.42 -18.99 -10.83
C ALA A 192 -16.34 -17.91 -10.23
N THR A 193 -16.93 -17.07 -11.10
CA THR A 193 -17.65 -15.84 -10.71
C THR A 193 -18.69 -16.08 -9.61
N LYS A 194 -19.50 -17.15 -9.73
CA LYS A 194 -20.54 -17.45 -8.74
C LYS A 194 -19.95 -17.71 -7.36
N ASP A 195 -18.90 -18.52 -7.29
CA ASP A 195 -18.30 -18.94 -6.03
C ASP A 195 -17.55 -17.77 -5.37
N VAL A 196 -16.83 -16.98 -6.17
CA VAL A 196 -16.16 -15.74 -5.69
C VAL A 196 -17.16 -14.72 -5.17
N LEU A 197 -18.29 -14.51 -5.86
CA LEU A 197 -19.34 -13.60 -5.39
C LEU A 197 -20.01 -14.12 -4.11
N THR A 198 -20.25 -15.44 -4.03
CA THR A 198 -20.81 -16.06 -2.84
C THR A 198 -19.88 -15.89 -1.64
N ALA A 199 -18.59 -16.19 -1.81
CA ALA A 199 -17.58 -16.03 -0.77
C ALA A 199 -17.40 -14.56 -0.35
N THR A 200 -17.39 -13.63 -1.31
CA THR A 200 -17.35 -12.18 -1.01
C THR A 200 -18.55 -11.75 -0.17
N ASN A 201 -19.76 -12.06 -0.63
CA ASN A 201 -21.00 -11.63 0.05
C ASN A 201 -21.17 -12.23 1.44
N LEU A 202 -20.57 -13.39 1.69
CA LEU A 202 -20.60 -14.07 2.98
C LEU A 202 -19.35 -13.79 3.84
N ASN A 203 -18.44 -12.91 3.41
CA ASN A 203 -17.15 -12.63 4.07
C ASN A 203 -16.30 -13.90 4.33
N ARG A 204 -16.32 -14.83 3.38
CA ARG A 204 -15.70 -16.16 3.43
C ARG A 204 -14.67 -16.38 2.33
N MET A 205 -13.98 -15.32 1.89
CA MET A 205 -12.95 -15.40 0.84
C MET A 205 -11.84 -16.42 1.16
N HIS A 206 -11.57 -16.69 2.44
CA HIS A 206 -10.63 -17.72 2.88
C HIS A 206 -11.05 -19.15 2.48
N GLU A 207 -12.34 -19.43 2.28
CA GLU A 207 -12.83 -20.75 1.82
C GLU A 207 -12.38 -21.04 0.38
N LEU A 208 -12.11 -20.00 -0.42
CA LEU A 208 -11.61 -20.14 -1.80
C LEU A 208 -10.19 -20.70 -1.89
N LEU A 209 -9.45 -20.75 -0.76
CA LEU A 209 -8.10 -21.36 -0.66
C LEU A 209 -8.13 -22.90 -0.55
N THR A 210 -9.33 -23.49 -0.52
CA THR A 210 -9.54 -24.94 -0.61
C THR A 210 -10.49 -25.32 -1.73
N HIS A 211 -10.74 -24.38 -2.65
CA HIS A 211 -11.77 -24.53 -3.66
C HIS A 211 -11.24 -25.38 -4.82
N PRO A 212 -11.96 -26.44 -5.25
CA PRO A 212 -11.45 -27.44 -6.20
C PRO A 212 -10.91 -26.89 -7.53
N LEU A 213 -11.40 -25.72 -7.95
CA LEU A 213 -10.95 -25.06 -9.18
C LEU A 213 -9.90 -23.97 -8.96
N ILE A 214 -9.87 -23.33 -7.79
CA ILE A 214 -9.02 -22.14 -7.56
C ILE A 214 -7.72 -22.54 -6.85
N GLY A 215 -7.80 -23.49 -5.91
CA GLY A 215 -6.72 -23.89 -5.02
C GLY A 215 -7.33 -24.30 -3.70
#